data_AF-A0A7N0UX18-F1
#
_entry.id   AF-A0A7N0UX18-F1
#
_cell.length_a   1.000
_cell.length_b   1.000
_cell.length_c   1.000
_cell.angle_alpha   90.00
_cell.angle_beta   90.00
_cell.angle_gamma   90.00
#
_symmetry.space_group_name_H-M   'P 1'
#
loop_
_entity.id
_entity.type
_entity.pdbx_description
1 polymer ?
#
loop_
_entity_poly.entity_id
_entity_poly.type
_entity_poly.pdbx_seq_one_letter_code
_entity_poly.pdbx_strand_id
1 'polypeptide(L)'
;MTQNFENQTKPLFIRCCRTRLVAVATQKFVSDVATEALQQCKARQSAVVRDKRYKQHSLRLVLTMEDLSKALGEYGVNVKHQEYFADSPSNGMDE
;
A
#
# COMPACT_ATOMS: atom_id res chain seq x y z
N MET A 1 3.07 53.23 -33.47
CA MET A 1 3.35 52.80 -32.09
C MET A 1 3.18 51.30 -32.02
N THR A 2 4.28 50.58 -32.23
CA THR A 2 4.41 49.13 -32.16
C THR A 2 5.06 48.76 -30.82
N GLN A 3 4.36 47.97 -30.00
CA GLN A 3 4.95 47.16 -28.93
C GLN A 3 4.19 45.82 -28.94
N ASN A 4 4.71 44.76 -29.56
CA ASN A 4 5.72 43.82 -29.05
C ASN A 4 5.26 43.09 -27.77
N PHE A 5 4.27 42.20 -27.91
CA PHE A 5 4.08 41.08 -26.99
C PHE A 5 4.92 39.90 -27.48
N GLU A 6 6.23 40.01 -27.29
CA GLU A 6 7.14 38.89 -27.48
C GLU A 6 7.37 38.18 -26.14
N ASN A 7 7.36 36.85 -26.20
CA ASN A 7 7.90 35.92 -25.21
C ASN A 7 7.18 35.78 -23.86
N GLN A 8 6.32 34.74 -23.72
CA GLN A 8 6.37 33.81 -22.57
C GLN A 8 5.84 32.39 -22.86
N THR A 9 6.12 31.82 -24.04
CA THR A 9 5.88 30.40 -24.31
C THR A 9 7.21 29.63 -24.40
N LYS A 10 7.86 29.40 -23.25
CA LYS A 10 8.97 28.46 -23.07
C LYS A 10 8.74 27.63 -21.78
N PRO A 11 9.15 26.35 -21.73
CA PRO A 11 8.25 25.20 -21.92
C PRO A 11 7.73 24.61 -20.59
N LEU A 12 6.42 24.37 -20.51
CA LEU A 12 5.79 23.56 -19.44
C LEU A 12 6.30 22.09 -19.42
N PHE A 13 7.04 21.68 -20.45
CA PHE A 13 7.57 20.32 -20.63
C PHE A 13 8.68 19.95 -19.63
N ILE A 14 9.53 20.89 -19.22
CA ILE A 14 10.64 20.65 -18.28
C ILE A 14 10.18 20.57 -16.82
N ARG A 15 9.06 21.23 -16.46
CA ARG A 15 8.51 21.12 -15.11
C ARG A 15 7.71 19.82 -14.90
N CYS A 16 7.07 19.31 -15.97
CA CYS A 16 6.39 18.02 -15.96
C CYS A 16 7.34 16.82 -15.83
N CYS A 17 8.58 16.87 -16.34
CA CYS A 17 9.45 15.69 -16.28
C CYS A 17 9.86 15.33 -14.84
N ARG A 18 10.10 16.34 -13.97
CA ARG A 18 10.44 16.12 -12.55
C ARG A 18 9.28 15.48 -11.79
N THR A 19 8.07 15.98 -11.97
CA THR A 19 6.88 15.44 -11.27
C THR A 19 6.52 14.05 -11.80
N ARG A 20 6.71 13.80 -13.11
CA ARG A 20 6.51 12.48 -13.71
C ARG A 20 7.52 11.45 -13.22
N LEU A 21 8.79 11.81 -13.04
CA LEU A 21 9.79 10.88 -12.52
C LEU A 21 9.47 10.44 -11.08
N VAL A 22 9.13 11.40 -10.21
CA VAL A 22 8.71 11.11 -8.84
C VAL A 22 7.43 10.26 -8.83
N ALA A 23 6.46 10.58 -9.70
CA ALA A 23 5.23 9.80 -9.81
C ALA A 23 5.48 8.35 -10.24
N VAL A 24 6.39 8.11 -11.19
CA VAL A 24 6.75 6.74 -11.61
C VAL A 24 7.48 6.00 -10.49
N ALA A 25 8.38 6.67 -9.77
CA ALA A 25 9.07 6.07 -8.63
C ALA A 25 8.10 5.67 -7.51
N THR A 26 7.12 6.52 -7.17
CA THR A 26 6.11 6.19 -6.15
C THR A 26 5.17 5.08 -6.62
N GLN A 27 4.79 5.07 -7.90
CA GLN A 27 4.00 3.98 -8.48
C GLN A 27 4.73 2.64 -8.39
N LYS A 28 6.03 2.61 -8.72
CA LYS A 28 6.85 1.39 -8.60
C LYS A 28 6.95 0.93 -7.15
N PHE A 29 7.20 1.85 -6.22
CA PHE A 29 7.27 1.53 -4.80
C PHE A 29 5.97 0.88 -4.29
N VAL A 30 4.81 1.50 -4.55
CA VAL A 30 3.51 0.94 -4.13
C VAL A 30 3.24 -0.40 -4.82
N SER A 31 3.62 -0.55 -6.09
CA SER A 31 3.48 -1.81 -6.82
C SER A 31 4.32 -2.93 -6.23
N ASP A 32 5.53 -2.64 -5.78
CA ASP A 32 6.44 -3.63 -5.18
C ASP A 32 5.90 -4.13 -3.84
N VAL A 33 5.51 -3.21 -2.96
CA VAL A 33 4.89 -3.55 -1.66
C VAL A 33 3.62 -4.37 -1.85
N ALA A 34 2.77 -4.02 -2.84
CA ALA A 34 1.54 -4.77 -3.12
C ALA A 34 1.84 -6.19 -3.66
N THR A 35 2.90 -6.33 -4.46
CA THR A 35 3.29 -7.63 -5.04
C THR A 35 3.82 -8.57 -3.96
N GLU A 36 4.65 -8.07 -3.05
CA GLU A 36 5.16 -8.86 -1.92
C GLU A 36 4.05 -9.26 -0.96
N ALA A 37 3.16 -8.33 -0.58
CA ALA A 37 2.01 -8.64 0.26
C ALA A 37 1.07 -9.67 -0.42
N LEU A 38 0.91 -9.62 -1.75
CA LEU A 38 0.16 -10.62 -2.50
C LEU A 38 0.82 -12.01 -2.44
N GLN A 39 2.14 -12.08 -2.50
CA GLN A 39 2.86 -13.34 -2.39
C GLN A 39 2.64 -13.98 -1.01
N GLN A 40 2.66 -13.17 0.05
CA GLN A 40 2.33 -13.62 1.40
C GLN A 40 0.86 -14.06 1.53
N CYS A 41 -0.07 -13.35 0.89
CA CYS A 41 -1.49 -13.73 0.84
C CYS A 41 -1.67 -15.11 0.18
N LYS A 42 -0.99 -15.36 -0.95
CA LYS A 42 -1.04 -16.62 -1.69
C LYS A 42 -0.41 -17.76 -0.90
N ALA A 43 0.73 -17.52 -0.26
CA ALA A 43 1.38 -18.50 0.60
C ALA A 43 0.44 -18.95 1.73
N ARG A 44 -0.21 -18.01 2.42
CA ARG A 44 -1.22 -18.32 3.45
C ARG A 44 -2.41 -19.10 2.88
N GLN A 45 -2.99 -18.67 1.76
CA GLN A 45 -4.14 -19.38 1.17
C GLN A 45 -3.77 -20.80 0.73
N SER A 46 -2.57 -21.02 0.19
CA SER A 46 -2.10 -22.35 -0.19
C SER A 46 -1.95 -23.32 1.00
N ALA A 47 -1.63 -22.80 2.18
CA ALA A 47 -1.59 -23.59 3.41
C ALA A 47 -3.00 -23.99 3.90
N VAL A 48 -4.02 -23.14 3.70
CA VAL A 48 -5.41 -23.38 4.12
C VAL A 48 -6.17 -24.31 3.16
N VAL A 49 -5.81 -24.36 1.88
CA VAL A 49 -6.50 -25.14 0.84
C VAL A 49 -6.31 -26.67 0.96
N ARG A 50 -5.42 -27.15 1.85
CA ARG A 50 -5.21 -28.60 2.05
C ARG A 50 -6.42 -29.34 2.63
N ASP A 51 -7.42 -28.65 3.20
CA ASP A 51 -8.49 -29.32 3.95
C ASP A 51 -9.87 -29.43 3.27
N LYS A 52 -10.28 -28.59 2.30
CA LYS A 52 -11.65 -28.69 1.73
C LYS A 52 -11.74 -28.31 0.24
N ARG A 53 -11.97 -29.31 -0.62
CA ARG A 53 -12.24 -29.22 -2.08
C ARG A 53 -13.63 -28.65 -2.41
N TYR A 54 -14.01 -27.50 -1.87
CA TYR A 54 -15.26 -26.87 -2.31
C TYR A 54 -15.12 -25.35 -2.25
N LYS A 55 -15.44 -24.69 -3.37
CA LYS A 55 -15.48 -23.23 -3.61
C LYS A 55 -14.18 -22.58 -4.10
N GLN A 56 -13.89 -22.83 -5.38
CA GLN A 56 -12.94 -22.06 -6.19
C GLN A 56 -13.36 -20.58 -6.36
N HIS A 57 -14.64 -20.23 -6.11
CA HIS A 57 -15.19 -18.88 -6.27
C HIS A 57 -15.12 -18.00 -5.00
N SER A 58 -14.74 -18.55 -3.84
CA SER A 58 -14.65 -17.79 -2.58
C SER A 58 -13.22 -17.49 -2.13
N LEU A 59 -12.20 -17.83 -2.92
CA LEU A 59 -10.81 -17.44 -2.66
C LEU A 59 -10.58 -15.99 -3.09
N ARG A 60 -11.37 -15.07 -2.54
CA ARG A 60 -11.14 -13.64 -2.71
C ARG A 60 -9.81 -13.32 -2.04
N LEU A 61 -8.86 -12.80 -2.82
CA LEU A 61 -7.62 -12.27 -2.27
C LEU A 61 -7.97 -11.02 -1.46
N VAL A 62 -7.67 -11.08 -0.17
CA VAL A 62 -7.87 -9.98 0.78
C VAL A 62 -6.49 -9.66 1.36
N LEU A 63 -6.09 -8.40 1.23
CA LEU A 63 -4.90 -7.88 1.88
C LEU A 63 -5.17 -7.80 3.39
N THR A 64 -4.42 -8.56 4.19
CA THR A 64 -4.52 -8.51 5.65
C THR A 64 -3.35 -7.75 6.26
N MET A 65 -3.52 -7.26 7.48
CA MET A 65 -2.45 -6.57 8.21
C MET A 65 -1.22 -7.46 8.43
N GLU A 66 -1.41 -8.78 8.49
CA GLU A 66 -0.33 -9.74 8.65
C GLU A 66 0.55 -9.83 7.39
N ASP A 67 -0.06 -9.77 6.20
CA ASP A 67 0.66 -9.74 4.91
C ASP A 67 1.44 -8.45 4.76
N LEU A 68 0.79 -7.34 5.10
CA LEU A 68 1.37 -6.02 4.99
C LEU A 68 2.50 -5.80 5.99
N SER A 69 2.35 -6.26 7.24
CA SER A 69 3.39 -6.15 8.27
C SER A 69 4.64 -6.95 7.90
N LYS A 70 4.48 -8.13 7.29
CA LYS A 70 5.60 -8.94 6.78
C LYS A 70 6.30 -8.25 5.60
N ALA A 71 5.56 -7.81 4.60
CA ALA A 71 6.12 -7.10 3.44
C ALA A 71 6.88 -5.84 3.87
N LEU A 72 6.28 -5.02 4.75
CA LEU A 72 6.90 -3.78 5.24
C LEU A 72 8.05 -4.01 6.23
N GLY A 73 8.08 -5.16 6.91
CA GLY A 73 9.18 -5.54 7.79
C GLY A 73 10.52 -5.64 7.06
N GLU A 74 10.52 -6.09 5.81
CA GLU A 74 11.74 -6.18 4.98
C GLU A 74 12.28 -4.79 4.58
N TYR A 75 11.38 -3.79 4.48
CA TYR A 75 11.75 -2.39 4.27
C TYR A 75 12.10 -1.65 5.57
N GLY A 76 12.11 -2.32 6.72
CA GLY A 76 12.41 -1.73 8.03
C GLY A 76 11.26 -0.91 8.62
N VAL A 77 10.04 -1.04 8.09
CA VAL A 77 8.85 -0.35 8.59
C VAL A 77 8.11 -1.25 9.57
N ASN A 78 8.10 -0.86 10.83
CA ASN A 78 7.43 -1.62 11.88
C ASN A 78 5.93 -1.27 11.96
N VAL A 79 5.08 -2.16 11.43
CA VAL A 79 3.62 -2.06 11.55
C VAL A 79 3.14 -2.91 12.73
N LYS A 80 2.94 -2.25 13.88
CA LYS A 80 2.33 -2.87 15.07
C LYS A 80 0.82 -2.62 15.05
N HIS A 81 0.06 -3.69 14.84
CA HIS A 81 -1.38 -3.68 15.08
C HIS A 81 -1.63 -4.25 16.48
N GLN A 82 -2.21 -3.46 17.39
CA GLN A 82 -2.75 -4.00 18.63
C GLN A 82 -4.03 -4.76 18.29
N GLU A 83 -4.12 -6.04 18.68
CA GLU A 83 -5.29 -6.88 18.36
C GLU A 83 -6.59 -6.33 18.98
N TYR A 84 -6.46 -5.50 20.02
CA TYR A 84 -7.56 -4.80 20.67
C TYR A 84 -7.06 -3.50 21.31
N PHE A 85 -7.82 -2.41 21.20
CA PHE A 85 -7.65 -1.22 22.03
C PHE A 85 -8.63 -1.34 23.20
N ALA A 86 -8.14 -1.73 24.37
CA ALA A 86 -8.90 -1.46 25.58
C ALA A 86 -8.71 0.04 25.86
N ASP A 87 -9.77 0.83 25.68
CA ASP A 87 -9.77 2.23 26.07
C ASP A 87 -9.48 2.33 27.57
N SER A 88 -8.21 2.55 27.91
CA SER A 88 -7.70 2.90 29.24
C SER A 88 -7.94 1.84 30.36
N PRO A 89 -7.06 1.75 31.37
CA PRO A 89 -7.23 0.84 32.51
C PRO A 89 -8.38 1.23 33.48
N SER A 90 -9.27 2.15 33.08
CA SER A 90 -10.39 2.64 33.88
C SER A 90 -11.72 1.92 33.60
N ASN A 91 -11.82 1.11 32.54
CA ASN A 91 -13.02 0.35 32.24
C ASN A 91 -13.10 -0.90 33.13
N GLY A 92 -13.46 -0.72 34.41
CA GLY A 92 -13.65 -1.83 35.35
C GLY A 92 -13.75 -1.46 36.83
N MET A 93 -13.85 -0.18 37.20
CA MET A 93 -14.12 0.22 38.60
C MET A 93 -15.45 0.98 38.70
N ASP A 94 -16.56 0.35 38.27
CA ASP A 94 -17.91 0.77 38.64
C ASP A 94 -18.84 -0.45 38.55
N GLU A 95 -18.70 -1.40 39.50
CA GLU A 95 -19.83 -2.14 40.10
C GLU A 95 -19.45 -2.66 41.49
#